data_AF-A0A8G1ULX6-F1
#
_entry.id   AF-A0A8G1ULX6-F1
#
_cell.length_a   1.000
_cell.length_b   1.000
_cell.length_c   1.000
_cell.angle_alpha   90.00
_cell.angle_beta   90.00
_cell.angle_gamma   90.00
#
_symmetry.space_group_name_H-M   'P 1'
#
loop_
_entity.id
_entity.type
_entity.pdbx_description
1 polymer ?
#
loop_
_entity_poly.entity_id
_entity_poly.type
_entity_poly.pdbx_seq_one_letter_code
_entity_poly.pdbx_strand_id
1 'polypeptide(L)'
;MGYDVHITRRENWWDEEGQDISTAEWEVLVATDPSLVMVPMWWNAGRIVSKNPSDAVIATMCRVAKELDARVQGDDGEYYDA
;
A
#
# COMPACT_ATOMS: atom_id res chain seq x y z
N MET A 1 -10.94 16.95 6.04
CA MET A 1 -11.00 15.48 6.23
C MET A 1 -10.19 14.89 5.10
N GLY A 2 -9.21 14.06 5.41
CA GLY A 2 -8.37 13.39 4.40
C GLY A 2 -8.66 11.90 4.44
N TYR A 3 -8.50 11.25 3.30
CA TYR A 3 -8.76 9.83 3.09
C TYR A 3 -7.42 9.11 2.91
N ASP A 4 -7.18 8.06 3.68
CA ASP A 4 -5.95 7.29 3.61
C ASP A 4 -6.23 5.92 2.99
N VAL A 5 -5.31 5.45 2.15
CA VAL A 5 -5.34 4.11 1.57
C VAL A 5 -4.10 3.36 2.00
N HIS A 6 -4.29 2.08 2.30
CA HIS A 6 -3.28 1.20 2.86
C HIS A 6 -3.07 -0.02 1.96
N ILE A 7 -1.82 -0.38 1.73
CA ILE A 7 -1.45 -1.70 1.22
C ILE A 7 -1.10 -2.57 2.43
N THR A 8 -1.81 -3.67 2.63
CA THR A 8 -1.65 -4.57 3.77
C THR A 8 -1.82 -6.03 3.33
N ARG A 9 -1.08 -6.95 3.96
CA ARG A 9 -1.31 -8.41 3.83
C ARG A 9 -2.24 -8.95 4.91
N ARG A 10 -2.56 -8.12 5.90
CA ARG A 10 -3.54 -8.43 6.96
C ARG A 10 -4.94 -8.46 6.36
N GLU A 11 -5.91 -9.00 7.10
CA GLU A 11 -7.31 -8.94 6.67
C GLU A 11 -7.76 -7.49 6.58
N ASN A 12 -7.58 -6.72 7.67
CA ASN A 12 -7.79 -5.28 7.69
C ASN A 12 -6.51 -4.52 8.04
N TRP A 13 -6.39 -3.28 7.58
CA TRP A 13 -5.21 -2.46 7.83
C TRP A 13 -5.00 -2.12 9.31
N TRP A 14 -6.08 -2.12 10.10
CA TRP A 14 -6.10 -1.86 11.54
C TRP A 14 -5.88 -3.10 12.41
N ASP A 15 -5.90 -4.31 11.83
CA ASP A 15 -5.63 -5.52 12.60
C ASP A 15 -4.19 -5.49 13.10
N GLU A 16 -3.93 -5.85 14.36
CA GLU A 16 -2.58 -5.93 14.90
C GLU A 16 -1.89 -7.27 14.56
N GLU A 17 -2.68 -8.26 14.15
CA GLU A 17 -2.24 -9.60 13.79
C GLU A 17 -2.11 -9.74 12.27
N GLY A 18 -1.06 -10.44 11.83
CA GLY A 18 -0.85 -10.79 10.43
C GLY A 18 0.58 -10.56 9.95
N GLN A 19 0.82 -10.87 8.68
CA GLN A 19 2.13 -10.69 8.07
C GLN A 19 2.31 -9.24 7.64
N ASP A 20 3.44 -8.64 8.00
CA ASP A 20 3.78 -7.29 7.59
C ASP A 20 4.55 -7.28 6.27
N ILE A 21 4.41 -6.17 5.54
CA ILE A 21 5.33 -5.80 4.48
C ILE A 21 6.55 -5.21 5.19
N SER A 22 7.70 -5.86 5.09
CA SER A 22 8.94 -5.31 5.67
C SER A 22 9.41 -4.09 4.88
N THR A 23 10.20 -3.23 5.53
CA THR A 23 10.86 -2.10 4.85
C THR A 23 11.75 -2.56 3.70
N ALA A 24 12.45 -3.69 3.88
CA ALA A 24 13.34 -4.24 2.85
C ALA A 24 12.58 -4.65 1.57
N GLU A 25 11.38 -5.22 1.69
CA GLU A 25 10.54 -5.55 0.53
C GLU A 25 10.12 -4.29 -0.24
N TRP A 26 9.76 -3.22 0.49
CA TRP A 26 9.45 -1.93 -0.13
C TRP A 26 10.67 -1.33 -0.84
N GLU A 27 11.86 -1.38 -0.22
CA GLU A 27 13.09 -0.88 -0.82
C GLU A 27 13.47 -1.63 -2.11
N VAL A 28 13.30 -2.96 -2.13
CA VAL A 28 13.55 -3.78 -3.33
C VAL A 28 12.59 -3.43 -4.46
N LEU A 29 11.32 -3.17 -4.14
CA LEU A 29 10.34 -2.71 -5.14
C LEU A 29 10.70 -1.35 -5.70
N VAL A 30 11.05 -0.39 -4.85
CA VAL A 30 11.47 0.94 -5.28
C VAL A 30 12.75 0.88 -6.12
N ALA A 31 13.68 -0.03 -5.81
CA ALA A 31 14.87 -0.25 -6.62
C ALA A 31 14.54 -0.87 -7.99
N THR A 32 13.50 -1.71 -8.06
CA THR A 32 13.05 -2.38 -9.30
C THR A 32 12.22 -1.44 -10.18
N ASP A 33 11.37 -0.61 -9.57
CA ASP A 33 10.60 0.44 -10.22
C ASP A 33 10.89 1.80 -9.56
N PRO A 34 11.92 2.52 -10.03
CA PRO A 34 12.27 3.84 -9.52
C PRO A 34 11.16 4.87 -9.71
N SER A 35 10.13 4.63 -10.53
CA SER A 35 9.01 5.57 -10.66
C SER A 35 8.18 5.67 -9.39
N LEU A 36 8.21 4.63 -8.53
CA LEU A 36 7.50 4.59 -7.25
C LEU A 36 7.95 5.68 -6.28
N VAL A 37 9.17 6.22 -6.41
CA VAL A 37 9.65 7.34 -5.56
C VAL A 37 8.92 8.65 -5.82
N MET A 38 8.28 8.79 -6.99
CA MET A 38 7.54 9.99 -7.39
C MET A 38 6.06 9.90 -7.03
N VAL A 39 5.59 8.73 -6.61
CA VAL A 39 4.21 8.49 -6.21
C VAL A 39 4.10 8.82 -4.71
N PRO A 40 3.03 9.49 -4.23
CA PRO A 40 2.89 9.89 -2.84
C PRO A 40 2.55 8.72 -1.90
N MET A 41 3.37 7.68 -1.90
CA MET A 41 3.27 6.48 -1.07
C MET A 41 4.50 6.38 -0.16
N TRP A 42 4.33 5.91 1.06
CA TRP A 42 5.43 5.63 1.97
C TRP A 42 5.16 4.40 2.80
N TRP A 43 6.23 3.74 3.24
CA TRP A 43 6.13 2.66 4.21
C TRP A 43 5.86 3.22 5.62
N ASN A 44 4.98 2.57 6.37
CA ASN A 44 4.65 2.92 7.74
C ASN A 44 4.25 1.65 8.52
N ALA A 45 5.02 1.28 9.54
CA ALA A 45 4.66 0.23 10.51
C ALA A 45 4.10 -1.07 9.88
N GLY A 46 4.75 -1.60 8.85
CA GLY A 46 4.39 -2.88 8.23
C GLY A 46 3.46 -2.78 7.01
N ARG A 47 3.10 -1.57 6.59
CA ARG A 47 2.20 -1.30 5.46
C ARG A 47 2.72 -0.16 4.59
N ILE A 48 2.18 -0.03 3.38
CA ILE A 48 2.41 1.13 2.52
C ILE A 48 1.17 2.00 2.57
N VAL A 49 1.33 3.31 2.71
CA VAL A 49 0.23 4.26 2.92
C VAL A 49 0.30 5.38 1.90
N SER A 50 -0.85 5.85 1.44
CA SER A 50 -1.00 7.08 0.66
C SER A 50 -2.15 7.92 1.23
N LYS A 51 -1.95 9.24 1.28
CA LYS A 51 -2.94 10.20 1.76
C LYS A 51 -3.55 10.99 0.62
N ASN A 52 -4.88 10.96 0.53
CA ASN A 52 -5.69 11.51 -0.55
C ASN A 52 -5.19 11.06 -1.94
N PRO A 53 -5.03 9.75 -2.20
CA PRO A 53 -4.58 9.28 -3.50
C PRO A 53 -5.58 9.65 -4.60
N SER A 54 -5.07 9.97 -5.79
CA SER A 54 -5.87 9.98 -7.02
C SER A 54 -6.07 8.57 -7.55
N ASP A 55 -6.98 8.39 -8.52
CA ASP A 55 -7.22 7.08 -9.16
C ASP A 55 -5.93 6.48 -9.75
N ALA A 56 -5.02 7.31 -10.26
CA ALA A 56 -3.73 6.86 -10.79
C ALA A 56 -2.80 6.32 -9.68
N VAL A 57 -2.84 6.93 -8.49
CA VAL A 57 -2.10 6.43 -7.32
C VAL A 57 -2.72 5.12 -6.85
N ILE A 58 -4.06 5.03 -6.74
CA ILE A 58 -4.76 3.80 -6.37
C ILE A 58 -4.41 2.67 -7.36
N ALA A 59 -4.44 2.93 -8.66
CA ALA A 59 -4.05 1.95 -9.67
C ALA A 59 -2.60 1.47 -9.51
N THR A 60 -1.70 2.37 -9.09
CA THR A 60 -0.30 2.02 -8.78
C THR A 60 -0.22 1.20 -7.50
N MET A 61 -0.98 1.54 -6.47
CA MET A 61 -1.09 0.75 -5.23
C MET A 61 -1.58 -0.66 -5.52
N CYS A 62 -2.58 -0.84 -6.40
CA CYS A 62 -3.06 -2.16 -6.82
C CYS A 62 -1.96 -2.98 -7.50
N ARG A 63 -1.13 -2.36 -8.35
CA ARG A 63 0.02 -3.06 -8.97
C ARG A 63 1.05 -3.49 -7.93
N VAL A 64 1.42 -2.58 -7.03
CA VAL A 64 2.37 -2.87 -5.94
C VAL A 64 1.83 -3.97 -5.03
N ALA A 65 0.53 -3.94 -4.73
CA ALA A 65 -0.12 -4.97 -3.91
C ALA A 65 -0.02 -6.36 -4.54
N LYS A 66 -0.18 -6.49 -5.87
CA LYS A 66 0.01 -7.77 -6.57
C LYS A 66 1.42 -8.32 -6.43
N GLU A 67 2.43 -7.48 -6.60
CA GLU A 67 3.84 -7.89 -6.49
C GLU A 67 4.19 -8.34 -5.06
N LEU A 68 3.49 -7.80 -4.07
CA LEU A 68 3.69 -8.12 -2.65
C LEU A 68 2.77 -9.22 -2.13
N ASP A 69 1.89 -9.80 -2.94
CA ASP A 69 0.81 -10.69 -2.49
C ASP A 69 0.00 -10.05 -1.33
N ALA A 70 -0.35 -8.78 -1.52
CA ALA A 70 -1.04 -7.94 -0.55
C ALA A 70 -2.36 -7.40 -1.15
N ARG A 71 -3.08 -6.59 -0.37
CA ARG A 71 -4.36 -5.98 -0.75
C ARG A 71 -4.33 -4.47 -0.54
N VAL A 72 -5.19 -3.76 -1.26
CA VAL A 72 -5.37 -2.32 -1.11
C VAL A 72 -6.70 -2.06 -0.42
N GLN A 73 -6.66 -1.36 0.72
CA GLN A 73 -7.83 -1.07 1.55
C GLN A 73 -7.89 0.41 1.93
N GLY A 74 -9.08 0.99 1.87
CA GLY A 74 -9.40 2.32 2.37
C GLY A 74 -9.50 2.42 3.89
N ASP A 75 -9.55 3.64 4.42
CA ASP A 75 -9.76 3.87 5.85
C ASP A 75 -11.16 3.45 6.32
N ASP A 76 -12.19 3.54 5.46
CA ASP A 76 -13.56 3.06 5.68
C ASP A 76 -13.69 1.52 5.52
N GLY A 77 -12.60 0.84 5.15
CA GLY A 77 -12.54 -0.61 5.02
C GLY A 77 -12.91 -1.16 3.65
N GLU A 78 -13.23 -0.30 2.67
CA GLU A 78 -13.43 -0.69 1.29
C GLU A 78 -12.15 -1.25 0.66
N TYR A 79 -12.31 -2.22 -0.23
CA TYR A 79 -11.19 -2.81 -0.95
C TYR A 79 -11.14 -2.27 -2.37
N TYR A 80 -9.92 -1.98 -2.83
CA TYR A 80 -9.64 -1.72 -4.22
C TYR A 80 -9.08 -3.01 -4.78
N ASP A 81 -9.93 -3.77 -5.48
CA ASP A 81 -9.53 -5.02 -6.12
C ASP A 81 -8.28 -4.77 -6.97
N ALA A 82 -7.26 -5.59 -6.73
CA ALA A 82 -6.03 -5.61 -7.50
C ALA A 82 -6.20 -6.56 -8.68
#